data_AF-A0A2N2W9E4-F1
#
_entry.id   AF-A0A2N2W9E4-F1
#
_cell.length_a   1.000
_cell.length_b   1.000
_cell.length_c   1.000
_cell.angle_alpha   90.00
_cell.angle_beta   90.00
_cell.angle_gamma   90.00
#
_symmetry.space_group_name_H-M   'P 1'
#
loop_
_entity.id
_entity.type
_entity.pdbx_description
1 polymer ?
#
loop_
_entity_poly.entity_id
_entity_poly.type
_entity_poly.pdbx_seq_one_letter_code
_entity_poly.pdbx_strand_id
1 'polypeptide(L)'
;MKSPKILLFFLITLSMLFAACSNNSGNLQSIAKLNWLLGSRIDTANNFYESWENSGDSMLIGTGYQIENLDTIFGESISIHKNNNKWEYSVVFDSVKTVFTLENNPGDSLVFENISNEFPKRIIYLKKNDGSIGVILENPNESDNRVNFNFTPLK
;
A
#
# COMPACT_ATOMS: atom_id res chain seq x y z
N MET A 1 18.49 0.07 74.12
CA MET A 1 17.17 0.71 74.33
C MET A 1 17.22 2.15 73.83
N LYS A 2 16.55 2.44 72.70
CA LYS A 2 15.87 3.68 72.28
C LYS A 2 15.57 3.57 70.79
N SER A 3 14.33 3.21 70.46
CA SER A 3 13.62 3.72 69.28
C SER A 3 12.94 5.05 69.68
N PRO A 4 12.23 5.82 68.81
CA PRO A 4 12.01 5.74 67.36
C PRO A 4 12.39 7.09 66.66
N LYS A 5 12.18 7.29 65.35
CA LYS A 5 10.98 7.93 64.79
C LYS A 5 10.94 7.67 63.28
N ILE A 6 9.89 6.98 62.85
CA ILE A 6 9.38 6.96 61.48
C ILE A 6 9.01 8.40 61.08
N LEU A 7 9.52 8.84 59.93
CA LEU A 7 8.96 9.97 59.20
C LEU A 7 8.42 9.43 57.88
N LEU A 8 7.10 9.32 57.83
CA LEU A 8 6.26 9.06 56.66
C LEU A 8 6.00 10.42 55.98
N PHE A 9 6.10 10.53 54.65
CA PHE A 9 5.24 11.32 53.74
C PHE A 9 5.88 11.29 52.32
N PHE A 10 5.45 10.44 51.37
CA PHE A 10 4.32 10.56 50.41
C PHE A 10 4.49 11.66 49.33
N LEU A 11 4.21 11.29 48.06
CA LEU A 11 4.07 12.12 46.83
C LEU A 11 5.40 12.61 46.18
N ILE A 12 5.78 12.34 44.93
CA ILE A 12 5.06 12.10 43.66
C ILE A 12 5.87 11.15 42.76
N THR A 13 5.31 9.98 42.46
CA THR A 13 5.56 9.24 41.22
C THR A 13 4.65 9.81 40.14
N LEU A 14 5.17 10.67 39.27
CA LEU A 14 4.54 11.02 37.99
C LEU A 14 5.61 11.77 37.17
N SER A 15 6.27 11.13 36.22
CA SER A 15 5.72 11.12 34.88
C SER A 15 6.52 10.14 34.02
N MET A 16 6.01 8.91 33.91
CA MET A 16 6.20 8.12 32.69
C MET A 16 5.58 8.90 31.54
N LEU A 17 6.39 9.70 30.84
CA LEU A 17 6.10 10.10 29.48
C LEU A 17 7.00 9.27 28.57
N PHE A 18 6.77 7.96 28.56
CA PHE A 18 6.97 7.23 27.32
C PHE A 18 5.84 7.69 26.41
N ALA A 19 6.11 8.71 25.60
CA ALA A 19 5.35 8.95 24.39
C ALA A 19 5.57 7.72 23.50
N ALA A 20 4.80 6.67 23.76
CA ALA A 20 4.58 5.61 22.79
C ALA A 20 3.75 6.27 21.68
N CYS A 21 4.44 6.82 20.69
CA CYS A 21 3.82 6.97 19.37
C CYS A 21 3.41 5.55 18.96
N SER A 22 2.13 5.21 19.12
CA SER A 22 1.59 4.07 18.43
C SER A 22 1.67 4.43 16.96
N ASN A 23 2.66 3.89 16.24
CA ASN A 23 2.58 3.81 14.80
C ASN A 23 1.32 2.97 14.55
N ASN A 24 0.19 3.63 14.32
CA ASN A 24 -0.97 3.03 13.69
C ASN A 24 -0.57 2.83 12.22
N SER A 25 0.39 1.95 11.97
CA SER A 25 0.50 1.25 10.70
C SER A 25 -0.84 0.55 10.61
N GLY A 26 -1.73 1.08 9.77
CA GLY A 26 -3.02 0.46 9.53
C GLY A 26 -2.74 -1.01 9.23
N ASN A 27 -3.36 -1.90 9.99
CA ASN A 27 -3.20 -3.31 9.69
C ASN A 27 -4.33 -3.65 8.73
N LEU A 28 -4.01 -3.88 7.45
CA LEU A 28 -4.95 -4.45 6.51
C LEU A 28 -5.33 -5.85 7.03
N GLN A 29 -6.47 -5.96 7.71
CA GLN A 29 -6.83 -7.23 8.37
C GLN A 29 -7.35 -8.29 7.38
N SER A 30 -7.93 -7.87 6.26
CA SER A 30 -8.61 -8.75 5.31
C SER A 30 -8.59 -8.18 3.89
N ILE A 31 -8.57 -9.08 2.91
CA ILE A 31 -8.64 -8.78 1.48
C ILE A 31 -9.94 -8.09 1.07
N ALA A 32 -11.03 -8.30 1.83
CA ALA A 32 -12.33 -7.68 1.56
C ALA A 32 -12.29 -6.14 1.62
N LYS A 33 -11.32 -5.58 2.36
CA LYS A 33 -11.09 -4.12 2.37
C LYS A 33 -10.53 -3.59 1.05
N LEU A 34 -10.06 -4.47 0.17
CA LEU A 34 -9.53 -4.15 -1.15
C LEU A 34 -10.55 -4.34 -2.27
N ASN A 35 -11.82 -4.64 -1.97
CA ASN A 35 -12.88 -4.81 -2.98
C ASN A 35 -13.06 -3.59 -3.90
N TRP A 36 -12.61 -2.40 -3.47
CA TRP A 36 -12.64 -1.21 -4.31
C TRP A 36 -11.63 -1.24 -5.47
N LEU A 37 -10.63 -2.14 -5.44
CA LEU A 37 -9.71 -2.37 -6.56
C LEU A 37 -10.34 -3.22 -7.67
N LEU A 38 -11.32 -4.06 -7.35
CA LEU A 38 -11.90 -5.03 -8.29
C LEU A 38 -12.50 -4.38 -9.54
N GLY A 39 -12.43 -5.13 -10.65
CA GLY A 39 -12.94 -4.73 -11.96
C GLY A 39 -11.88 -4.13 -12.86
N SER A 40 -12.28 -3.83 -14.09
CA SER A 40 -11.41 -3.26 -15.11
C SER A 40 -11.52 -1.74 -15.15
N ARG A 41 -10.39 -1.08 -15.36
CA ARG A 41 -10.26 0.38 -15.39
C ARG A 41 -9.31 0.82 -16.48
N ILE A 42 -9.42 2.09 -16.87
CA ILE A 42 -8.56 2.73 -17.85
C ILE A 42 -8.05 4.08 -17.35
N ASP A 43 -6.77 4.34 -17.56
CA ASP A 43 -6.22 5.68 -17.63
C ASP A 43 -6.19 6.11 -19.10
N THR A 44 -7.18 6.92 -19.49
CA THR A 44 -7.35 7.38 -20.88
C THR A 44 -6.18 8.23 -21.36
N ALA A 45 -5.49 8.94 -20.46
CA ALA A 45 -4.37 9.80 -20.85
C ALA A 45 -3.15 8.98 -21.31
N ASN A 46 -2.94 7.81 -20.71
CA ASN A 46 -1.81 6.92 -20.99
C ASN A 46 -2.18 5.73 -21.88
N ASN A 47 -3.48 5.58 -22.22
CA ASN A 47 -4.06 4.37 -22.83
C ASN A 47 -3.63 3.08 -22.10
N PHE A 48 -3.60 3.15 -20.77
CA PHE A 48 -3.19 2.06 -19.89
C PHE A 48 -4.42 1.49 -19.19
N TYR A 49 -4.50 0.17 -19.14
CA TYR A 49 -5.61 -0.59 -18.59
C TYR A 49 -5.11 -1.37 -17.40
N GLU A 50 -5.95 -1.45 -16.37
CA GLU A 50 -5.69 -2.26 -15.19
C GLU A 50 -6.96 -3.05 -14.85
N SER A 51 -6.84 -4.33 -14.58
CA SER A 51 -7.96 -5.17 -14.16
C SER A 51 -7.59 -5.97 -12.92
N TRP A 52 -8.49 -6.03 -11.94
CA TRP A 52 -8.32 -6.81 -10.73
C TRP A 52 -9.47 -7.79 -10.51
N GLU A 53 -9.11 -9.00 -10.11
CA GLU A 53 -10.03 -10.07 -9.75
C GLU A 53 -9.65 -10.65 -8.39
N ASN A 54 -10.67 -11.15 -7.67
CA ASN A 54 -10.45 -11.82 -6.41
C ASN A 54 -10.14 -13.30 -6.67
N SER A 55 -9.03 -13.80 -6.10
CA SER A 55 -8.57 -15.19 -6.22
C SER A 55 -8.52 -15.85 -4.84
N GLY A 56 -9.65 -15.88 -4.13
CA GLY A 56 -9.82 -16.54 -2.84
C GLY A 56 -9.81 -15.57 -1.64
N ASP A 57 -9.55 -16.08 -0.44
CA ASP A 57 -9.74 -15.28 0.80
C ASP A 57 -8.56 -14.34 1.12
N SER A 58 -7.46 -14.44 0.39
CA SER A 58 -6.20 -13.76 0.72
C SER A 58 -5.40 -13.27 -0.48
N MET A 59 -6.00 -13.21 -1.67
CA MET A 59 -5.30 -12.86 -2.91
C MET A 59 -6.19 -12.10 -3.89
N LEU A 60 -5.73 -10.93 -4.35
CA LEU A 60 -6.17 -10.37 -5.62
C LEU A 60 -5.11 -10.66 -6.68
N ILE A 61 -5.58 -10.97 -7.88
CA ILE A 61 -4.78 -11.03 -9.10
C ILE A 61 -5.19 -9.89 -10.01
N GLY A 62 -4.25 -9.36 -10.76
CA GLY A 62 -4.56 -8.35 -11.75
C GLY A 62 -3.61 -8.36 -12.93
N THR A 63 -3.96 -7.57 -13.92
CA THR A 63 -3.18 -7.34 -15.12
C THR A 63 -3.12 -5.84 -15.40
N GLY A 64 -1.93 -5.35 -15.72
CA GLY A 64 -1.69 -4.00 -16.24
C GLY A 64 -1.21 -4.10 -17.68
N TYR A 65 -1.76 -3.33 -18.60
CA TYR A 65 -1.31 -3.36 -19.99
C TYR A 65 -1.56 -2.04 -20.72
N GLN A 66 -0.71 -1.75 -21.71
CA GLN A 66 -0.82 -0.58 -22.56
C GLN A 66 -1.07 -1.02 -24.00
N ILE A 67 -2.05 -0.37 -24.65
CA ILE A 67 -2.36 -0.60 -26.06
C ILE A 67 -1.83 0.58 -26.87
N GLU A 68 -1.25 0.30 -28.04
CA GLU A 68 -0.97 1.31 -29.06
C GLU A 68 -1.27 0.71 -30.43
N ASN A 69 -1.98 1.46 -31.30
CA ASN A 69 -2.34 1.00 -32.66
C ASN A 69 -3.01 -0.39 -32.72
N LEU A 70 -3.87 -0.71 -31.74
CA LEU A 70 -4.57 -2.00 -31.57
C LEU A 70 -3.66 -3.19 -31.20
N ASP A 71 -2.40 -2.94 -30.86
CA ASP A 71 -1.46 -3.94 -30.36
C ASP A 71 -1.10 -3.67 -28.90
N THR A 72 -0.77 -4.73 -28.16
CA THR A 72 -0.31 -4.61 -26.76
C THR A 72 1.19 -4.37 -26.77
N ILE A 73 1.61 -3.18 -26.37
CA ILE A 73 3.03 -2.79 -26.36
C ILE A 73 3.69 -2.99 -24.99
N PHE A 74 2.89 -3.19 -23.95
CA PHE A 74 3.33 -3.44 -22.58
C PHE A 74 2.30 -4.28 -21.86
N GLY A 75 2.75 -5.23 -21.03
CA GLY A 75 1.87 -6.07 -20.22
C GLY A 75 2.58 -6.64 -19.00
N GLU A 76 1.93 -6.57 -17.86
CA GLU A 76 2.42 -7.10 -16.58
C GLU A 76 1.33 -7.87 -15.85
N SER A 77 1.74 -8.86 -15.05
CA SER A 77 0.88 -9.52 -14.08
C SER A 77 1.14 -8.96 -12.70
N ILE A 78 0.08 -8.57 -12.00
CA ILE A 78 0.16 -7.96 -10.67
C ILE A 78 -0.64 -8.78 -9.67
N SER A 79 -0.26 -8.75 -8.40
CA SER A 79 -1.03 -9.44 -7.34
C SER A 79 -0.84 -8.76 -6.00
N ILE A 80 -1.88 -8.81 -5.17
CA ILE A 80 -1.82 -8.44 -3.75
C ILE A 80 -2.19 -9.68 -2.95
N HIS A 81 -1.27 -10.16 -2.11
CA HIS A 81 -1.51 -11.35 -1.30
C HIS A 81 -0.84 -11.26 0.07
N LYS A 82 -1.29 -12.10 1.00
CA LYS A 82 -0.71 -12.18 2.34
C LYS A 82 0.37 -13.25 2.38
N ASN A 83 1.58 -12.87 2.78
CA ASN A 83 2.73 -13.74 2.96
C ASN A 83 3.33 -13.53 4.36
N ASN A 84 3.47 -14.59 5.17
CA ASN A 84 4.04 -14.51 6.53
C ASN A 84 3.51 -13.35 7.40
N ASN A 85 2.18 -13.13 7.39
CA ASN A 85 1.47 -12.04 8.07
C ASN A 85 1.68 -10.62 7.53
N LYS A 86 2.40 -10.46 6.42
CA LYS A 86 2.54 -9.18 5.71
C LYS A 86 1.75 -9.22 4.41
N TRP A 87 1.30 -8.07 3.96
CA TRP A 87 0.72 -7.93 2.62
C TRP A 87 1.81 -7.54 1.65
N GLU A 88 1.83 -8.20 0.51
CA GLU A 88 2.82 -7.99 -0.55
C GLU A 88 2.10 -7.64 -1.85
N TYR A 89 2.64 -6.66 -2.57
CA TYR A 89 2.32 -6.37 -3.95
C TYR A 89 3.43 -6.94 -4.83
N SER A 90 3.09 -7.84 -5.75
CA SER A 90 4.05 -8.43 -6.68
C SER A 90 3.73 -8.02 -8.10
N VAL A 91 4.76 -7.62 -8.85
CA VAL A 91 4.73 -7.38 -10.29
C VAL A 91 5.56 -8.45 -10.97
N VAL A 92 5.05 -8.99 -12.07
CA VAL A 92 5.80 -9.84 -12.99
C VAL A 92 5.74 -9.23 -14.38
N PHE A 93 6.89 -8.81 -14.89
CA PHE A 93 7.08 -8.25 -16.22
C PHE A 93 8.28 -8.96 -16.87
N ASP A 94 8.13 -9.46 -18.11
CA ASP A 94 9.17 -10.22 -18.82
C ASP A 94 9.86 -11.32 -17.98
N SER A 95 9.08 -12.07 -17.21
CA SER A 95 9.53 -13.12 -16.27
C SER A 95 10.34 -12.63 -15.05
N VAL A 96 10.53 -11.32 -14.89
CA VAL A 96 11.17 -10.71 -13.73
C VAL A 96 10.09 -10.38 -12.69
N LYS A 97 10.25 -10.92 -11.48
CA LYS A 97 9.36 -10.66 -10.35
C LYS A 97 9.95 -9.61 -9.42
N THR A 98 9.19 -8.55 -9.16
CA THR A 98 9.51 -7.51 -8.17
C THR A 98 8.43 -7.52 -7.08
N VAL A 99 8.85 -7.47 -5.82
CA VAL A 99 7.94 -7.54 -4.65
C VAL A 99 8.07 -6.28 -3.81
N PHE A 100 6.94 -5.76 -3.36
CA PHE A 100 6.81 -4.61 -2.47
C PHE A 100 6.02 -5.02 -1.23
N THR A 101 6.45 -4.56 -0.06
CA THR A 101 5.74 -4.85 1.20
C THR A 101 4.80 -3.69 1.54
N LEU A 102 3.61 -4.00 2.05
CA LEU A 102 2.69 -2.98 2.55
C LEU A 102 3.31 -2.26 3.76
N GLU A 103 3.55 -0.97 3.61
CA GLU A 103 4.12 -0.11 4.65
C GLU A 103 3.02 0.63 5.41
N ASN A 104 2.02 1.15 4.68
CA ASN A 104 0.92 1.90 5.26
C ASN A 104 -0.38 1.73 4.46
N ASN A 105 -1.52 1.90 5.11
CA ASN A 105 -2.84 1.91 4.49
C ASN A 105 -3.86 2.75 5.30
N PRO A 106 -3.68 4.08 5.39
CA PRO A 106 -4.76 4.91 5.92
C PRO A 106 -6.01 4.65 5.06
N GLY A 107 -7.22 4.69 5.64
CA GLY A 107 -8.42 4.02 5.09
C GLY A 107 -8.75 4.19 3.59
N ASP A 108 -8.24 5.24 2.94
CA ASP A 108 -8.43 5.54 1.52
C ASP A 108 -7.17 5.36 0.66
N SER A 109 -6.10 4.73 1.18
CA SER A 109 -4.91 4.41 0.40
C SER A 109 -4.21 3.11 0.81
N LEU A 110 -3.35 2.63 -0.09
CA LEU A 110 -2.39 1.55 0.15
C LEU A 110 -1.03 2.04 -0.31
N VAL A 111 0.00 1.85 0.51
CA VAL A 111 1.38 2.21 0.22
C VAL A 111 2.22 0.94 0.30
N PHE A 112 2.68 0.46 -0.84
CA PHE A 112 3.63 -0.64 -0.92
C PHE A 112 5.03 -0.12 -1.20
N GLU A 113 6.05 -0.64 -0.53
CA GLU A 113 7.42 -0.16 -0.60
C GLU A 113 8.44 -1.28 -0.84
N ASN A 114 9.44 -0.99 -1.66
CA ASN A 114 10.69 -1.71 -1.82
C ASN A 114 11.81 -0.71 -2.10
N ILE A 115 12.51 -0.26 -1.06
CA ILE A 115 13.58 0.75 -1.15
C ILE A 115 14.76 0.27 -2.03
N SER A 116 14.93 -1.03 -2.19
CA SER A 116 16.01 -1.63 -3.01
C SER A 116 15.68 -1.67 -4.51
N ASN A 117 14.43 -1.45 -4.92
CA ASN A 117 14.09 -1.39 -6.33
C ASN A 117 14.59 -0.07 -6.96
N GLU A 118 15.05 -0.12 -8.22
CA GLU A 118 15.59 1.09 -8.89
C GLU A 118 14.49 2.14 -9.12
N PHE A 119 13.39 1.71 -9.74
CA PHE A 119 12.16 2.47 -9.87
C PHE A 119 10.98 1.52 -10.14
N PRO A 120 9.80 1.77 -9.56
CA PRO A 120 9.56 2.69 -8.44
C PRO A 120 10.00 2.07 -7.11
N LYS A 121 10.28 2.89 -6.10
CA LYS A 121 10.46 2.41 -4.71
C LYS A 121 9.14 2.29 -3.97
N ARG A 122 8.13 3.09 -4.34
CA ARG A 122 6.76 3.02 -3.80
C ARG A 122 5.70 2.91 -4.88
N ILE A 123 4.68 2.12 -4.57
CA ILE A 123 3.45 2.01 -5.33
C ILE A 123 2.30 2.41 -4.40
N ILE A 124 1.61 3.49 -4.73
CA ILE A 124 0.56 4.07 -3.89
C ILE A 124 -0.76 4.02 -4.64
N TYR A 125 -1.73 3.28 -4.10
CA TYR A 125 -3.11 3.29 -4.57
C TYR A 125 -3.94 4.24 -3.72
N LEU A 126 -4.72 5.11 -4.36
CA LEU A 126 -5.60 6.10 -3.74
C LEU A 126 -7.04 5.84 -4.17
N LYS A 127 -7.89 5.52 -3.19
CA LYS A 127 -9.33 5.38 -3.41
C LYS A 127 -9.97 6.76 -3.51
N LYS A 128 -10.77 7.00 -4.55
CA LYS A 128 -11.54 8.25 -4.71
C LYS A 128 -13.04 8.01 -4.53
N ASN A 129 -13.75 9.06 -4.15
CA ASN A 129 -15.19 9.01 -3.85
C ASN A 129 -16.06 8.75 -5.09
N ASP A 130 -15.56 9.07 -6.29
CA ASP A 130 -16.25 8.87 -7.57
C ASP A 130 -16.03 7.44 -8.14
N GLY A 131 -15.37 6.55 -7.39
CA GLY A 131 -15.06 5.18 -7.80
C GLY A 131 -13.81 5.05 -8.68
N SER A 132 -13.18 6.16 -9.05
CA SER A 132 -11.87 6.16 -9.70
C SER A 132 -10.74 5.86 -8.71
N ILE A 133 -9.58 5.53 -9.26
CA ILE A 133 -8.37 5.20 -8.52
C ILE A 133 -7.22 6.08 -9.01
N GLY A 134 -6.50 6.69 -8.08
CA GLY A 134 -5.18 7.24 -8.38
C GLY A 134 -4.11 6.19 -8.09
N VAL A 135 -3.15 6.02 -9.00
CA VAL A 135 -1.93 5.24 -8.72
C VAL A 135 -0.73 6.16 -8.86
N ILE A 136 0.18 6.10 -7.88
CA ILE A 136 1.43 6.86 -7.90
C ILE A 136 2.58 5.87 -7.80
N LEU A 137 3.47 5.94 -8.77
CA LEU A 137 4.76 5.26 -8.75
C LEU A 137 5.82 6.32 -8.41
N GLU A 138 6.55 6.16 -7.32
CA GLU A 138 7.53 7.18 -6.90
C GLU A 138 8.82 6.60 -6.31
N ASN A 139 9.89 7.38 -6.42
CA ASN A 139 11.04 7.30 -5.52
C ASN A 139 10.90 8.38 -4.44
N PRO A 140 10.81 8.01 -3.14
CA PRO A 140 10.66 9.00 -2.08
C PRO A 140 11.78 10.04 -2.10
N ASN A 141 11.41 11.32 -1.97
CA ASN A 141 12.31 12.48 -1.98
C ASN A 141 12.93 12.83 -3.35
N GLU A 142 12.46 12.21 -4.44
CA GLU A 142 12.89 12.51 -5.81
C GLU A 142 11.66 12.90 -6.65
N SER A 143 11.30 14.19 -6.66
CA SER A 143 10.05 14.64 -7.30
C SER A 143 9.97 14.37 -8.80
N ASP A 144 11.13 14.32 -9.47
CA ASP A 144 11.23 14.11 -10.91
C ASP A 144 11.05 12.64 -11.29
N ASN A 145 11.10 11.72 -10.31
CA ASN A 145 10.88 10.29 -10.47
C ASN A 145 9.50 9.92 -9.92
N ARG A 146 8.46 10.50 -10.53
CA ARG A 146 7.07 10.23 -10.17
C ARG A 146 6.18 10.07 -11.39
N VAL A 147 5.47 8.96 -11.47
CA VAL A 147 4.44 8.68 -12.48
C VAL A 147 3.09 8.62 -11.79
N ASN A 148 2.09 9.29 -12.34
CA ASN A 148 0.73 9.29 -11.82
C ASN A 148 -0.21 8.71 -12.88
N PHE A 149 -1.04 7.76 -12.46
CA PHE A 149 -2.15 7.26 -13.25
C PHE A 149 -3.48 7.68 -12.62
N ASN A 150 -4.46 7.93 -13.47
CA ASN A 150 -5.83 8.18 -13.05
C ASN A 150 -6.79 7.19 -13.71
N PHE A 151 -7.05 6.10 -13.03
CA PHE A 151 -7.88 5.01 -13.50
C PHE A 151 -9.36 5.26 -13.25
N THR A 152 -10.15 5.24 -14.33
CA THR A 152 -11.60 5.31 -14.29
C THR A 152 -12.21 3.94 -14.60
N PRO A 153 -13.30 3.53 -13.91
CA PRO A 153 -13.96 2.26 -14.19
C PRO A 153 -14.42 2.14 -15.65
N LEU A 154 -14.15 0.99 -16.27
CA LEU A 154 -14.78 0.61 -17.53
C LEU A 154 -16.20 0.15 -17.24
N LYS A 155 -17.18 0.72 -17.94
CA LYS A 155 -18.60 0.40 -17.80
C LYS A 155 -18.94 -0.97 -18.35
#